data_AF-A0A524KZ49-F1
#
_entry.id   AF-A0A524KZ49-F1
#
_cell.length_a   1.000
_cell.length_b   1.000
_cell.length_c   1.000
_cell.angle_alpha   90.00
_cell.angle_beta   90.00
_cell.angle_gamma   90.00
#
_symmetry.space_group_name_H-M   'P 1'
#
loop_
_entity.id
_entity.type
_entity.pdbx_description
1 polymer ?
#
loop_
_entity_poly.entity_id
_entity_poly.type
_entity_poly.pdbx_seq_one_letter_code
_entity_poly.pdbx_strand_id
1 'polypeptide(L)'
;MDAASTRQPRSLGKRLVFASIPLLFLLATLEIGVRVLRLDRDCPNSFSEGAMWACDPILNFKLRPDLIIGGKPLNRAGFRSREFTRKAPGVFRVLSLGDSCTFGLIAAQSQGAEYIREPYPQRLERLVAERVGPGELEVLNAGIAGYNSFQGLMLLRTKLRGLEPDLITVRFGWNDHFMSAEAAGAYGYREPDSALALGLQDLMLRTSLYGFFRRLNFELRALRSRANPPPRAALPTEWRPNVPLEAYKHNLRRIIALGRAQGA
;
A
#
# COMPACT_ATOMS: atom_id res chain seq x y z
N MET A 1 -5.97 -17.70 67.70
CA MET A 1 -6.29 -18.49 66.49
C MET A 1 -6.33 -17.52 65.33
N ASP A 2 -5.20 -17.29 64.66
CA ASP A 2 -5.16 -16.52 63.42
C ASP A 2 -4.75 -17.47 62.29
N ALA A 3 -5.72 -17.85 61.48
CA ALA A 3 -5.49 -18.64 60.28
C ALA A 3 -4.85 -17.71 59.24
N ALA A 4 -3.52 -17.76 59.16
CA ALA A 4 -2.76 -17.14 58.08
C ALA A 4 -3.22 -17.75 56.75
N SER A 5 -4.05 -16.99 56.02
CA SER A 5 -4.50 -17.32 54.67
C SER A 5 -3.29 -17.38 53.73
N THR A 6 -2.74 -18.57 53.54
CA THR A 6 -1.71 -18.85 52.53
C THR A 6 -2.33 -18.67 51.14
N ARG A 7 -2.20 -17.46 50.57
CA ARG A 7 -2.54 -17.19 49.17
C ARG A 7 -1.68 -18.09 48.28
N GLN A 8 -2.30 -19.08 47.64
CA GLN A 8 -1.63 -19.90 46.64
C GLN A 8 -0.99 -19.01 45.56
N PRO A 9 0.28 -19.25 45.19
CA PRO A 9 0.96 -18.44 44.18
C PRO A 9 0.18 -18.53 42.87
N ARG A 10 -0.31 -17.39 42.38
CA ARG A 10 -1.00 -17.32 41.08
C ARG A 10 -0.10 -17.92 40.00
N SER A 11 -0.65 -18.85 39.21
CA SER A 11 0.07 -19.48 38.10
C SER A 11 0.65 -18.44 37.14
N LEU A 12 1.82 -18.74 36.55
CA LEU A 12 2.51 -17.84 35.62
C LEU A 12 1.58 -17.32 34.52
N GLY A 13 0.69 -18.18 34.00
CA GLY A 13 -0.33 -17.79 33.01
C GLY A 13 -1.29 -16.71 33.51
N LYS A 14 -1.80 -16.81 34.75
CA LYS A 14 -2.69 -15.78 35.33
C LYS A 14 -1.96 -14.45 35.53
N ARG A 15 -0.66 -14.49 35.84
CA ARG A 15 0.17 -13.28 35.96
C ARG A 15 0.40 -12.61 34.61
N LEU A 16 0.71 -13.39 33.57
CA LEU A 16 0.90 -12.89 32.21
C LEU A 16 -0.38 -12.30 31.62
N VAL A 17 -1.53 -12.95 31.82
CA VAL A 17 -2.83 -12.41 31.39
C VAL A 17 -3.11 -11.09 32.09
N PHE A 18 -2.97 -11.03 33.42
CA PHE A 18 -3.20 -9.81 34.17
C PHE A 18 -2.25 -8.67 33.77
N ALA A 19 -0.97 -8.99 33.49
CA ALA A 19 0.01 -8.02 32.99
C ALA A 19 -0.26 -7.55 31.56
N SER A 20 -0.93 -8.36 30.74
CA SER A 20 -1.27 -8.00 29.35
C SER A 20 -2.41 -6.98 29.24
N ILE A 21 -3.34 -6.96 30.20
CA ILE A 21 -4.50 -6.05 30.20
C ILE A 21 -4.09 -4.57 30.12
N PRO A 22 -3.23 -4.02 31.01
CA PRO A 22 -2.84 -2.61 30.93
C PRO A 22 -2.07 -2.28 29.64
N LEU A 23 -1.25 -3.21 29.13
CA LEU A 23 -0.54 -3.03 27.87
C LEU A 23 -1.50 -2.95 26.68
N LEU A 24 -2.47 -3.86 26.61
CA LEU A 24 -3.48 -3.87 25.56
C LEU A 24 -4.36 -2.61 25.61
N PHE A 25 -4.71 -2.16 26.81
CA PHE A 25 -5.45 -0.90 26.99
C PHE A 25 -4.64 0.31 26.51
N LEU A 26 -3.35 0.39 26.84
CA LEU A 26 -2.46 1.44 26.35
C LEU A 26 -2.36 1.42 24.81
N LEU A 27 -2.10 0.26 24.22
CA LEU A 27 -2.00 0.11 22.77
C LEU A 27 -3.31 0.49 22.06
N ALA A 28 -4.46 0.07 22.60
CA ALA A 28 -5.76 0.45 22.07
C ALA A 28 -6.00 1.96 22.13
N THR A 29 -5.64 2.58 23.26
CA THR A 29 -5.79 4.04 23.46
C THR A 29 -4.91 4.81 22.48
N LEU A 30 -3.65 4.39 22.30
CA LEU A 30 -2.72 5.00 21.36
C LEU A 30 -3.18 4.81 19.90
N GLU A 31 -3.66 3.62 19.53
CA GLU A 31 -4.22 3.35 18.21
C GLU A 31 -5.43 4.25 17.91
N ILE A 32 -6.35 4.38 18.86
CA ILE A 32 -7.52 5.27 18.72
C ILE A 32 -7.04 6.73 18.58
N GLY A 33 -6.13 7.18 19.44
CA GLY A 33 -5.58 8.54 19.39
C GLY A 33 -4.93 8.86 18.04
N VAL A 34 -4.05 7.97 17.55
CA VAL A 34 -3.40 8.12 16.24
C VAL A 34 -4.44 8.16 15.12
N ARG A 35 -5.45 7.29 15.15
CA ARG A 35 -6.47 7.20 14.11
C ARG A 35 -7.40 8.42 14.08
N VAL A 36 -7.83 8.91 15.23
CA VAL A 36 -8.70 10.10 15.36
C VAL A 36 -7.96 11.34 14.91
N LEU A 37 -6.72 11.51 15.36
CA LEU A 37 -5.87 12.65 15.00
C LEU A 37 -5.20 12.51 13.63
N ARG A 38 -5.38 11.36 12.96
CA ARG A 38 -4.81 11.02 11.64
C ARG A 38 -3.30 11.21 11.56
N LEU A 39 -2.59 10.89 12.66
CA LEU A 39 -1.14 11.08 12.76
C LEU A 39 -0.34 10.10 11.90
N ASP A 40 -1.00 9.22 11.16
CA ASP A 40 -0.43 8.17 10.31
C ASP A 40 -0.48 8.48 8.80
N ARG A 41 -1.05 9.61 8.38
CA ARG A 41 -1.40 9.83 6.95
C ARG A 41 -0.34 10.49 6.10
N ASP A 42 0.44 11.39 6.68
CA ASP A 42 1.37 12.25 5.94
C ASP A 42 2.78 12.18 6.54
N CYS A 43 3.78 12.43 5.72
CA CYS A 43 5.18 12.35 6.11
C CYS A 43 6.05 13.28 5.24
N PRO A 44 7.24 13.68 5.73
CA PRO A 44 8.21 14.39 4.92
C PRO A 44 9.05 13.41 4.09
N ASN A 45 9.01 13.54 2.76
CA ASN A 45 9.96 12.92 1.84
C ASN A 45 10.08 13.72 0.53
N SER A 46 10.80 13.17 -0.45
CA SER A 46 10.98 13.74 -1.79
C SER A 46 9.67 13.98 -2.55
N PHE A 47 8.56 13.36 -2.14
CA PHE A 47 7.24 13.48 -2.76
C PHE A 47 6.30 14.45 -2.02
N SER A 48 6.69 15.02 -0.88
CA SER A 48 5.79 15.89 -0.09
C SER A 48 5.38 17.18 -0.81
N GLU A 49 6.23 17.69 -1.71
CA GLU A 49 6.00 18.92 -2.49
C GLU A 49 5.72 18.62 -3.98
N GLY A 50 5.49 17.35 -4.34
CA GLY A 50 5.23 16.96 -5.72
C GLY A 50 3.87 17.44 -6.24
N ALA A 51 3.76 17.64 -7.56
CA ALA A 51 2.50 18.00 -8.21
C ALA A 51 1.52 16.83 -8.35
N MET A 52 2.03 15.60 -8.50
CA MET A 52 1.21 14.39 -8.70
C MET A 52 1.16 13.50 -7.45
N TRP A 53 2.25 13.46 -6.70
CA TRP A 53 2.43 12.55 -5.58
C TRP A 53 2.42 13.29 -4.24
N ALA A 54 2.06 12.57 -3.20
CA ALA A 54 2.22 12.96 -1.81
C ALA A 54 2.87 11.81 -1.05
N CYS A 55 3.43 12.10 0.13
CA CYS A 55 4.02 11.05 0.97
C CYS A 55 2.97 10.06 1.49
N ASP A 56 3.34 8.78 1.56
CA ASP A 56 2.61 7.73 2.26
C ASP A 56 3.61 6.95 3.13
N PRO A 57 3.45 6.88 4.46
CA PRO A 57 4.45 6.24 5.33
C PRO A 57 4.68 4.74 5.06
N ILE A 58 3.71 4.08 4.43
CA ILE A 58 3.74 2.65 4.11
C ILE A 58 4.23 2.44 2.67
N LEU A 59 3.62 3.15 1.71
CA LEU A 59 3.88 2.99 0.28
C LEU A 59 5.00 3.90 -0.25
N ASN A 60 5.64 4.68 0.64
CA ASN A 60 6.52 5.82 0.39
C ASN A 60 5.81 7.02 -0.25
N PHE A 61 5.00 6.79 -1.28
CA PHE A 61 4.18 7.82 -1.88
C PHE A 61 2.82 7.28 -2.29
N LYS A 62 1.89 8.19 -2.50
CA LYS A 62 0.52 7.99 -2.99
C LYS A 62 0.21 9.10 -4.00
N LEU A 63 -0.88 8.96 -4.76
CA LEU A 63 -1.38 10.10 -5.52
C LEU A 63 -1.90 11.17 -4.57
N ARG A 64 -1.73 12.42 -4.99
CA ARG A 64 -2.32 13.57 -4.31
C ARG A 64 -3.87 13.44 -4.26
N PRO A 65 -4.50 13.56 -3.09
CA PRO A 65 -5.96 13.43 -2.97
C PRO A 65 -6.75 14.50 -3.75
N ASP A 66 -6.15 15.66 -3.99
CA ASP A 66 -6.71 16.78 -4.75
C ASP A 66 -6.45 16.68 -6.26
N LEU A 67 -5.86 15.58 -6.74
CA LEU A 67 -5.60 15.38 -8.16
C LEU A 67 -6.92 15.23 -8.94
N ILE A 68 -7.08 16.04 -9.98
CA ILE A 68 -8.21 16.01 -10.91
C ILE A 68 -7.69 15.60 -12.28
N ILE A 69 -8.26 14.53 -12.86
CA ILE A 69 -7.83 13.96 -14.13
C ILE A 69 -9.01 14.01 -15.11
N GLY A 70 -8.87 14.78 -16.19
CA GLY A 70 -9.94 14.96 -17.17
C GLY A 70 -11.24 15.49 -16.55
N GLY A 71 -11.12 16.42 -15.60
CA GLY A 71 -12.25 17.00 -14.87
C GLY A 71 -12.86 16.10 -13.78
N LYS A 72 -12.30 14.92 -13.51
CA LYS A 72 -12.79 13.99 -12.49
C LYS A 72 -11.78 13.82 -11.35
N PRO A 73 -12.21 13.93 -10.07
CA PRO A 73 -11.35 13.64 -8.94
C PRO A 73 -11.05 12.13 -8.85
N LEU A 74 -10.03 11.78 -8.08
CA LEU A 74 -9.83 10.39 -7.62
C LEU A 74 -10.95 9.97 -6.68
N ASN A 75 -11.16 8.65 -6.54
CA ASN A 75 -12.05 8.12 -5.51
C ASN A 75 -11.50 8.38 -4.09
N ARG A 76 -12.31 8.15 -3.05
CA ARG A 76 -11.90 8.37 -1.66
C ARG A 76 -10.71 7.52 -1.21
N ALA A 77 -10.41 6.43 -1.90
CA ALA A 77 -9.26 5.58 -1.65
C ALA A 77 -7.99 6.05 -2.40
N GLY A 78 -8.09 7.08 -3.25
CA GLY A 78 -6.97 7.68 -3.99
C GLY A 78 -6.71 7.04 -5.35
N PHE A 79 -7.72 6.43 -5.97
CA PHE A 79 -7.59 5.74 -7.26
C PHE A 79 -8.43 6.38 -8.36
N ARG A 80 -7.97 6.28 -9.61
CA ARG A 80 -8.71 6.71 -10.81
C ARG A 80 -9.75 5.66 -11.21
N SER A 81 -10.73 5.48 -10.34
CA SER A 81 -11.76 4.44 -10.45
C SER A 81 -13.08 4.95 -9.87
N ARG A 82 -14.14 4.15 -9.99
CA ARG A 82 -15.35 4.29 -9.16
C ARG A 82 -15.01 4.17 -7.67
N GLU A 83 -15.91 4.62 -6.80
CA GLU A 83 -15.80 4.38 -5.36
C GLU A 83 -15.74 2.88 -5.06
N PHE A 84 -14.83 2.50 -4.16
CA PHE A 84 -14.70 1.12 -3.74
C PHE A 84 -15.76 0.81 -2.69
N THR A 85 -16.78 0.07 -3.09
CA THR A 85 -17.91 -0.33 -2.24
C THR A 85 -17.93 -1.84 -2.06
N ARG A 86 -18.82 -2.32 -1.17
CA ARG A 86 -19.12 -3.75 -1.06
C ARG A 86 -19.56 -4.29 -2.42
N LYS A 87 -19.06 -5.46 -2.79
CA LYS A 87 -19.45 -6.14 -4.02
C LYS A 87 -20.94 -6.45 -4.02
N ALA A 88 -21.62 -6.11 -5.09
CA ALA A 88 -23.03 -6.45 -5.26
C ALA A 88 -23.17 -7.96 -5.55
N PRO A 89 -24.23 -8.62 -5.05
CA PRO A 89 -24.47 -10.03 -5.36
C PRO A 89 -24.55 -10.28 -6.87
N GLY A 90 -23.90 -11.33 -7.36
CA GLY A 90 -23.91 -11.72 -8.77
C GLY A 90 -22.96 -10.94 -9.69
N VAL A 91 -22.37 -9.83 -9.23
CA VAL A 91 -21.44 -9.03 -10.04
C VAL A 91 -20.05 -9.67 -10.06
N PHE A 92 -19.45 -9.81 -11.24
CA PHE A 92 -18.06 -10.23 -11.38
C PHE A 92 -17.11 -9.04 -11.19
N ARG A 93 -16.21 -9.10 -10.21
CA ARG A 93 -15.32 -7.99 -9.85
C ARG A 93 -13.89 -8.26 -10.29
N VAL A 94 -13.38 -7.41 -11.16
CA VAL A 94 -11.97 -7.39 -11.60
C VAL A 94 -11.21 -6.30 -10.87
N LEU A 95 -10.12 -6.65 -10.18
CA LEU A 95 -9.17 -5.69 -9.64
C LEU A 95 -7.95 -5.57 -10.56
N SER A 96 -7.77 -4.40 -11.17
CA SER A 96 -6.63 -4.15 -12.06
C SER A 96 -5.48 -3.50 -11.30
N LEU A 97 -4.48 -4.30 -10.90
CA LEU A 97 -3.24 -3.83 -10.28
C LEU A 97 -2.23 -3.41 -11.36
N GLY A 98 -1.58 -2.27 -11.14
CA GLY A 98 -0.43 -1.91 -11.98
C GLY A 98 0.11 -0.52 -11.74
N ASP A 99 0.92 -0.09 -12.69
CA ASP A 99 1.60 1.21 -12.66
C ASP A 99 0.88 2.29 -13.48
N SER A 100 1.62 3.28 -14.02
CA SER A 100 1.11 4.33 -14.91
C SER A 100 0.34 3.76 -16.10
N CYS A 101 0.76 2.61 -16.59
CA CYS A 101 0.12 1.84 -17.63
C CYS A 101 -1.34 1.44 -17.32
N THR A 102 -1.62 1.07 -16.07
CA THR A 102 -2.97 0.69 -15.61
C THR A 102 -3.77 1.92 -15.21
N PHE A 103 -3.10 2.89 -14.60
CA PHE A 103 -3.66 4.20 -14.27
C PHE A 103 -4.13 5.00 -15.50
N GLY A 104 -3.53 4.72 -16.67
CA GLY A 104 -3.80 5.40 -17.93
C GLY A 104 -3.04 6.72 -18.06
N LEU A 105 -1.77 6.72 -17.66
CA LEU A 105 -0.80 7.79 -17.92
C LEU A 105 0.28 7.22 -18.85
N ILE A 106 0.41 7.80 -20.04
CA ILE A 106 1.37 7.36 -21.06
C ILE A 106 2.34 8.47 -21.41
N ALA A 107 3.51 8.11 -21.94
CA ALA A 107 4.39 9.08 -22.58
C ALA A 107 3.78 9.48 -23.93
N ALA A 108 3.45 10.76 -24.09
CA ALA A 108 3.13 11.37 -25.37
C ALA A 108 4.43 11.68 -26.11
N GLN A 109 4.45 11.42 -27.43
CA GLN A 109 5.65 11.53 -28.27
C GLN A 109 6.27 12.94 -28.29
N SER A 110 5.49 13.98 -27.99
CA SER A 110 5.90 15.38 -28.16
C SER A 110 5.68 16.30 -26.96
N GLN A 111 4.98 15.88 -25.89
CA GLN A 111 4.56 16.79 -24.80
C GLN A 111 4.67 16.23 -23.36
N GLY A 112 5.46 15.19 -23.15
CA GLY A 112 5.62 14.60 -21.81
C GLY A 112 4.55 13.56 -21.51
N ALA A 113 4.01 13.50 -20.29
CA ALA A 113 3.04 12.47 -19.91
C ALA A 113 1.59 12.93 -20.13
N GLU A 114 0.76 12.08 -20.73
CA GLU A 114 -0.65 12.35 -21.02
C GLU A 114 -1.57 11.30 -20.38
N TYR A 115 -2.72 11.76 -19.88
CA TYR A 115 -3.76 10.89 -19.38
C TYR A 115 -4.67 10.40 -20.52
N ILE A 116 -4.69 9.09 -20.74
CA ILE A 116 -5.67 8.48 -21.64
C ILE A 116 -7.06 8.66 -21.04
N ARG A 117 -8.03 9.14 -21.83
CA ARG A 117 -9.43 9.32 -21.40
C ARG A 117 -10.06 8.04 -20.83
N GLU A 118 -9.84 6.92 -21.49
CA GLU A 118 -10.35 5.59 -21.12
C GLU A 118 -9.17 4.61 -20.95
N PRO A 119 -8.66 4.43 -19.72
CA PRO A 119 -7.64 3.42 -19.45
C PRO A 119 -8.18 2.00 -19.68
N TYR A 120 -7.29 1.02 -19.90
CA TYR A 120 -7.70 -0.34 -20.25
C TYR A 120 -8.68 -0.99 -19.26
N PRO A 121 -8.61 -0.75 -17.92
CA PRO A 121 -9.59 -1.33 -16.99
C PRO A 121 -11.01 -0.84 -17.26
N GLN A 122 -11.19 0.46 -17.50
CA GLN A 122 -12.48 1.04 -17.86
C GLN A 122 -12.95 0.57 -19.24
N ARG A 123 -12.02 0.43 -20.21
CA ARG A 123 -12.34 -0.12 -21.52
C ARG A 123 -12.81 -1.57 -21.44
N LEU A 124 -12.18 -2.39 -20.59
CA LEU A 124 -12.60 -3.78 -20.34
C LEU A 124 -14.04 -3.82 -19.82
N GLU A 125 -14.36 -3.00 -18.82
CA GLU A 125 -15.70 -2.89 -18.25
C GLU A 125 -16.76 -2.56 -19.31
N ARG A 126 -16.50 -1.53 -20.12
CA ARG A 126 -17.41 -1.12 -21.20
C ARG A 126 -17.60 -2.22 -22.25
N LEU A 127 -16.52 -2.83 -22.72
CA LEU A 127 -16.58 -3.88 -23.74
C LEU A 127 -17.34 -5.12 -23.27
N VAL A 128 -17.27 -5.44 -21.97
CA VAL A 128 -18.06 -6.54 -21.39
C VAL A 128 -19.51 -6.13 -21.27
N ALA A 129 -19.80 -4.91 -20.78
CA ALA A 129 -21.16 -4.39 -20.69
C ALA A 129 -21.89 -4.36 -22.04
N GLU A 130 -21.18 -4.07 -23.14
CA GLU A 130 -21.71 -4.11 -24.52
C GLU A 130 -22.13 -5.52 -24.97
N ARG A 131 -21.59 -6.58 -24.36
CA ARG A 131 -21.82 -7.99 -24.77
C ARG A 131 -22.80 -8.73 -23.88
N VAL A 132 -22.72 -8.52 -22.57
CA VAL A 132 -23.50 -9.28 -21.58
C VAL A 132 -24.49 -8.43 -20.78
N GLY A 133 -24.47 -7.11 -20.97
CA GLY A 133 -25.33 -6.16 -20.27
C GLY A 133 -24.59 -5.37 -19.17
N PRO A 134 -25.08 -4.17 -18.83
CA PRO A 134 -24.49 -3.33 -17.79
C PRO A 134 -24.69 -3.96 -16.40
N GLY A 135 -23.67 -3.84 -15.54
CA GLY A 135 -23.75 -4.27 -14.14
C GLY A 135 -23.29 -5.71 -13.88
N GLU A 136 -23.12 -6.54 -14.91
CA GLU A 136 -22.63 -7.92 -14.77
C GLU A 136 -21.16 -7.99 -14.33
N LEU A 137 -20.37 -6.99 -14.71
CA LEU A 137 -18.95 -6.90 -14.38
C LEU A 137 -18.62 -5.49 -13.90
N GLU A 138 -17.79 -5.43 -12.85
CA GLU A 138 -17.16 -4.20 -12.43
C GLU A 138 -15.64 -4.30 -12.44
N VAL A 139 -14.98 -3.24 -12.91
CA VAL A 139 -13.51 -3.15 -12.93
C VAL A 139 -13.03 -2.03 -12.02
N LEU A 140 -12.28 -2.42 -11.00
CA LEU A 140 -11.61 -1.49 -10.09
C LEU A 140 -10.20 -1.20 -10.62
N ASN A 141 -9.99 0.02 -11.11
CA ASN A 141 -8.66 0.46 -11.54
C ASN A 141 -7.82 0.81 -10.31
N ALA A 142 -6.90 -0.07 -9.95
CA ALA A 142 -5.94 0.11 -8.86
C ALA A 142 -4.52 0.43 -9.36
N GLY A 143 -4.42 1.01 -10.56
CA GLY A 143 -3.15 1.49 -11.12
C GLY A 143 -2.70 2.81 -10.47
N ILE A 144 -1.41 2.92 -10.15
CA ILE A 144 -0.80 4.15 -9.64
C ILE A 144 0.48 4.47 -10.41
N ALA A 145 0.57 5.69 -10.96
CA ALA A 145 1.77 6.13 -11.65
C ALA A 145 3.00 6.09 -10.73
N GLY A 146 4.07 5.46 -11.22
CA GLY A 146 5.34 5.29 -10.50
C GLY A 146 5.40 4.01 -9.63
N TYR A 147 4.29 3.29 -9.42
CA TYR A 147 4.33 2.09 -8.58
C TYR A 147 5.07 0.92 -9.23
N ASN A 148 5.78 0.14 -8.43
CA ASN A 148 6.40 -1.12 -8.83
C ASN A 148 5.67 -2.33 -8.22
N SER A 149 6.13 -3.55 -8.53
CA SER A 149 5.51 -4.80 -8.04
C SER A 149 5.45 -4.90 -6.51
N PHE A 150 6.43 -4.31 -5.80
CA PHE A 150 6.44 -4.29 -4.34
C PHE A 150 5.29 -3.43 -3.80
N GLN A 151 5.09 -2.24 -4.36
CA GLN A 151 3.96 -1.39 -3.97
C GLN A 151 2.61 -2.02 -4.34
N GLY A 152 2.53 -2.74 -5.47
CA GLY A 152 1.37 -3.55 -5.83
C GLY A 152 1.02 -4.61 -4.77
N LEU A 153 2.02 -5.33 -4.28
CA LEU A 153 1.87 -6.26 -3.16
C LEU A 153 1.39 -5.55 -1.89
N MET A 154 2.00 -4.42 -1.54
CA MET A 154 1.62 -3.67 -0.35
C MET A 154 0.20 -3.09 -0.43
N LEU A 155 -0.28 -2.72 -1.61
CA LEU A 155 -1.67 -2.30 -1.81
C LEU A 155 -2.65 -3.41 -1.41
N LEU A 156 -2.42 -4.66 -1.83
CA LEU A 156 -3.24 -5.81 -1.43
C LEU A 156 -3.18 -6.11 0.07
N ARG A 157 -2.02 -5.88 0.71
CA ARG A 157 -1.85 -6.06 2.15
C ARG A 157 -2.48 -4.94 2.98
N THR A 158 -2.79 -3.78 2.37
CA THR A 158 -3.21 -2.58 3.10
C THR A 158 -4.54 -2.00 2.60
N LYS A 159 -4.52 -1.23 1.51
CA LYS A 159 -5.64 -0.41 1.05
C LYS A 159 -6.70 -1.18 0.25
N LEU A 160 -6.34 -2.32 -0.33
CA LEU A 160 -7.23 -3.10 -1.23
C LEU A 160 -7.78 -4.37 -0.57
N ARG A 161 -7.77 -4.45 0.76
CA ARG A 161 -8.31 -5.59 1.51
C ARG A 161 -9.84 -5.58 1.50
N GLY A 162 -10.44 -6.77 1.46
CA GLY A 162 -11.89 -6.94 1.57
C GLY A 162 -12.67 -6.44 0.37
N LEU A 163 -12.00 -6.28 -0.78
CA LEU A 163 -12.68 -5.93 -2.03
C LEU A 163 -13.33 -7.14 -2.71
N GLU A 164 -13.05 -8.36 -2.28
CA GLU A 164 -13.67 -9.60 -2.80
C GLU A 164 -13.58 -9.73 -4.35
N PRO A 165 -12.41 -9.49 -4.98
CA PRO A 165 -12.27 -9.64 -6.42
C PRO A 165 -12.41 -11.11 -6.84
N ASP A 166 -13.01 -11.36 -8.00
CA ASP A 166 -13.02 -12.68 -8.67
C ASP A 166 -11.84 -12.84 -9.64
N LEU A 167 -11.24 -11.74 -10.05
CA LEU A 167 -10.07 -11.72 -10.92
C LEU A 167 -9.16 -10.56 -10.55
N ILE A 168 -7.85 -10.82 -10.51
CA ILE A 168 -6.82 -9.79 -10.37
C ILE A 168 -5.95 -9.78 -11.61
N THR A 169 -5.95 -8.69 -12.37
CA THR A 169 -4.98 -8.48 -13.45
C THR A 169 -3.75 -7.77 -12.88
N VAL A 170 -2.55 -8.20 -13.24
CA VAL A 170 -1.29 -7.65 -12.72
C VAL A 170 -0.46 -7.10 -13.88
N ARG A 171 -0.21 -5.79 -13.88
CA ARG A 171 0.63 -5.10 -14.86
C ARG A 171 1.68 -4.22 -14.17
N PHE A 172 2.78 -4.85 -13.78
CA PHE A 172 3.99 -4.19 -13.27
C PHE A 172 5.20 -4.60 -14.09
N GLY A 173 6.23 -3.78 -14.08
CA GLY A 173 7.48 -4.08 -14.76
C GLY A 173 8.26 -2.83 -15.14
N TRP A 174 7.57 -1.76 -15.56
CA TRP A 174 8.23 -0.51 -15.97
C TRP A 174 9.06 0.10 -14.84
N ASN A 175 8.43 0.36 -13.70
CA ASN A 175 9.12 0.96 -12.55
C ASN A 175 10.02 -0.04 -11.80
N ASP A 176 9.86 -1.34 -12.05
CA ASP A 176 10.71 -2.40 -11.50
C ASP A 176 12.09 -2.43 -12.19
N HIS A 177 12.12 -2.32 -13.53
CA HIS A 177 13.37 -2.38 -14.29
C HIS A 177 14.05 -1.02 -14.50
N PHE A 178 13.32 0.08 -14.39
CA PHE A 178 13.92 1.41 -14.43
C PHE A 178 14.91 1.61 -13.29
N MET A 179 15.89 2.49 -13.53
CA MET A 179 16.84 2.93 -12.54
C MET A 179 16.29 4.18 -11.85
N SER A 180 16.41 4.25 -10.54
CA SER A 180 16.21 5.48 -9.78
C SER A 180 17.43 5.74 -8.92
N ALA A 181 17.70 7.01 -8.63
CA ALA A 181 18.79 7.41 -7.74
C ALA A 181 18.58 6.86 -6.30
N GLU A 182 17.33 6.51 -5.96
CA GLU A 182 16.91 5.90 -4.70
C GLU A 182 16.96 4.35 -4.69
N ALA A 183 17.22 3.70 -5.84
CA ALA A 183 17.40 2.25 -5.97
C ALA A 183 18.52 1.70 -5.06
N ALA A 184 19.45 2.56 -4.64
CA ALA A 184 20.56 2.21 -3.76
C ALA A 184 20.18 1.92 -2.28
N GLY A 185 18.89 1.98 -1.90
CA GLY A 185 18.47 1.49 -0.58
C GLY A 185 17.12 1.98 -0.03
N ALA A 186 16.44 2.92 -0.69
CA ALA A 186 15.22 3.53 -0.15
C ALA A 186 13.94 2.70 -0.39
N TYR A 187 13.95 1.82 -1.39
CA TYR A 187 12.82 0.95 -1.76
C TYR A 187 12.93 -0.48 -1.21
N GLY A 188 13.99 -0.77 -0.43
CA GLY A 188 14.33 -2.09 0.08
C GLY A 188 13.47 -2.59 1.24
N TYR A 189 12.15 -2.38 1.23
CA TYR A 189 11.32 -3.20 2.09
C TYR A 189 11.28 -4.61 1.52
N ARG A 190 11.82 -5.54 2.29
CA ARG A 190 11.73 -6.96 2.03
C ARG A 190 10.74 -7.54 3.03
N GLU A 191 9.82 -8.37 2.55
CA GLU A 191 8.98 -9.12 3.48
C GLU A 191 9.86 -9.99 4.39
N PRO A 192 9.46 -10.22 5.65
CA PRO A 192 10.17 -11.13 6.53
C PRO A 192 10.18 -12.54 5.93
N ASP A 193 11.31 -13.24 6.02
CA ASP A 193 11.44 -14.59 5.45
C ASP A 193 10.67 -15.65 6.27
N SER A 194 10.36 -15.38 7.55
CA SER A 194 9.62 -16.31 8.41
C SER A 194 8.11 -16.06 8.40
N ALA A 195 7.32 -17.14 8.39
CA ALA A 195 5.86 -17.06 8.41
C ALA A 195 5.31 -16.33 9.64
N LEU A 196 5.95 -16.51 10.81
CA LEU A 196 5.56 -15.80 12.03
C LEU A 196 5.79 -14.29 11.91
N ALA A 197 6.96 -13.87 11.44
CA ALA A 197 7.26 -12.45 11.29
C ALA A 197 6.40 -11.80 10.19
N LEU A 198 6.10 -12.54 9.12
CA LEU A 198 5.18 -12.10 8.08
C LEU A 198 3.76 -11.92 8.63
N GLY A 199 3.26 -12.86 9.43
CA GLY A 199 1.96 -12.76 10.09
C GLY A 199 1.88 -11.60 11.08
N LEU A 200 2.95 -11.38 11.85
CA LEU A 200 3.06 -10.22 12.74
C LEU A 200 3.06 -8.91 11.95
N GLN A 201 3.79 -8.87 10.85
CA GLN A 201 3.82 -7.71 9.96
C GLN A 201 2.45 -7.45 9.32
N ASP A 202 1.73 -8.48 8.88
CA ASP A 202 0.37 -8.37 8.37
C ASP A 202 -0.60 -7.83 9.42
N LEU A 203 -0.41 -8.20 10.69
CA LEU A 203 -1.16 -7.65 11.82
C LEU A 203 -0.82 -6.17 12.04
N MET A 204 0.46 -5.81 12.04
CA MET A 204 0.94 -4.43 12.19
C MET A 204 0.44 -3.52 11.06
N LEU A 205 0.40 -4.01 9.82
CA LEU A 205 -0.17 -3.28 8.68
C LEU A 205 -1.69 -3.02 8.80
N ARG A 206 -2.37 -3.61 9.79
CA ARG A 206 -3.77 -3.30 10.10
C ARG A 206 -3.93 -2.15 11.10
N THR A 207 -2.84 -1.68 11.72
CA THR A 207 -2.86 -0.65 12.75
C THR A 207 -2.38 0.69 12.22
N SER A 208 -3.00 1.78 12.67
CA SER A 208 -2.52 3.15 12.43
C SER A 208 -1.22 3.42 13.20
N LEU A 209 -0.97 2.73 14.32
CA LEU A 209 0.30 2.81 15.04
C LEU A 209 1.50 2.48 14.17
N TYR A 210 1.41 1.44 13.32
CA TYR A 210 2.50 1.11 12.42
C TYR A 210 2.79 2.25 11.44
N GLY A 211 1.75 2.83 10.83
CA GLY A 211 1.87 4.00 9.95
C GLY A 211 2.49 5.21 10.67
N PHE A 212 2.09 5.45 11.92
CA PHE A 212 2.66 6.50 12.76
C PHE A 212 4.16 6.30 13.02
N PHE A 213 4.61 5.11 13.42
CA PHE A 213 6.04 4.86 13.63
C PHE A 213 6.84 4.94 12.34
N ARG A 214 6.26 4.51 11.22
CA ARG A 214 6.85 4.68 9.88
C ARG A 214 7.04 6.16 9.56
N ARG A 215 6.01 6.99 9.79
CA ARG A 215 6.08 8.45 9.65
C ARG A 215 7.15 9.05 10.56
N LEU A 216 7.20 8.68 11.83
CA LEU A 216 8.20 9.18 12.78
C LEU A 216 9.62 8.90 12.29
N ASN A 217 9.86 7.72 11.72
CA ASN A 217 11.13 7.40 11.09
C ASN A 217 11.45 8.31 9.88
N PHE A 218 10.46 8.71 9.07
CA PHE A 218 10.66 9.72 8.02
C PHE A 218 11.02 11.09 8.60
N GLU A 219 10.32 11.53 9.65
CA GLU A 219 10.60 12.81 10.32
C GLU A 219 12.01 12.85 10.93
N LEU A 220 12.41 11.79 11.63
CA LEU A 220 13.75 11.65 12.19
C LEU A 220 14.83 11.67 11.10
N ARG A 221 14.58 11.02 9.96
CA ARG A 221 15.49 11.07 8.79
C ARG A 221 15.56 12.48 8.21
N ALA A 222 14.43 13.16 8.05
CA ALA A 222 14.41 14.52 7.53
C ALA A 222 15.18 15.50 8.44
N LEU A 223 15.04 15.38 9.76
CA LEU A 223 15.81 16.16 10.73
C LEU A 223 17.32 15.89 10.61
N ARG A 224 17.72 14.61 10.50
CA ARG A 224 19.12 14.24 10.29
C ARG A 224 19.67 14.76 8.96
N SER A 225 18.90 14.68 7.88
CA SER A 225 19.30 15.19 6.56
C SER A 225 19.39 16.71 6.51
N ARG A 226 18.61 17.45 7.31
CA ARG A 226 18.80 18.90 7.46
C ARG A 226 20.10 19.23 8.17
N ALA A 227 20.47 18.45 9.18
CA ALA A 227 21.75 18.61 9.87
C ALA A 227 22.94 18.20 9.00
N ASN A 228 22.78 17.14 8.19
CA ASN A 228 23.80 16.59 7.29
C ASN A 228 23.18 16.20 5.95
N PRO A 229 23.13 17.11 4.96
CA PRO A 229 22.50 16.82 3.68
C PRO A 229 23.23 15.69 2.96
N PRO A 230 22.53 14.60 2.56
CA PRO A 230 23.17 13.55 1.78
C PRO A 230 23.63 14.13 0.43
N PRO A 231 24.73 13.62 -0.13
CA PRO A 231 25.12 13.99 -1.49
C PRO A 231 23.95 13.73 -2.45
N ARG A 232 23.80 14.60 -3.47
CA ARG A 232 22.78 14.39 -4.51
C ARG A 232 22.94 12.98 -5.06
N ALA A 233 21.86 12.20 -4.98
CA ALA A 233 21.87 10.84 -5.49
C ALA A 233 22.10 10.91 -7.00
N ALA A 234 23.30 10.52 -7.44
CA ALA A 234 23.61 10.38 -8.84
C ALA A 234 22.88 9.15 -9.39
N LEU A 235 22.47 9.21 -10.66
CA LEU A 235 22.03 8.00 -11.33
C LEU A 235 23.21 7.00 -11.35
N PRO A 236 22.97 5.72 -11.05
CA PRO A 236 24.02 4.72 -11.13
C PRO A 236 24.61 4.70 -12.54
N THR A 237 25.93 4.55 -12.66
CA THR A 237 26.62 4.38 -13.94
C THR A 237 26.42 2.97 -14.52
N GLU A 238 26.14 1.99 -13.67
CA GLU A 238 25.78 0.63 -14.03
C GLU A 238 24.29 0.43 -13.91
N TRP A 239 23.68 -0.23 -14.90
CA TRP A 239 22.26 -0.57 -14.81
C TRP A 239 21.99 -1.50 -13.63
N ARG A 240 21.10 -1.05 -12.73
CA ARG A 240 20.56 -1.84 -11.62
C ARG A 240 19.05 -1.58 -11.54
N PRO A 241 18.22 -2.63 -11.60
CA PRO A 241 16.77 -2.45 -11.55
C PRO A 241 16.37 -1.97 -10.15
N ASN A 242 15.34 -1.11 -10.07
CA ASN A 242 14.70 -0.74 -8.81
C ASN A 242 14.22 -1.95 -8.01
N VAL A 243 13.75 -3.00 -8.70
CA VAL A 243 13.35 -4.27 -8.11
C VAL A 243 14.14 -5.41 -8.78
N PRO A 244 15.09 -6.06 -8.08
CA PRO A 244 15.81 -7.21 -8.61
C PRO A 244 14.87 -8.33 -9.06
N LEU A 245 15.28 -9.10 -10.08
CA LEU A 245 14.44 -10.13 -10.69
C LEU A 245 13.87 -11.13 -9.66
N GLU A 246 14.66 -11.56 -8.68
CA GLU A 246 14.18 -12.48 -7.64
C GLU A 246 13.16 -11.82 -6.70
N ALA A 247 13.32 -10.54 -6.39
CA ALA A 247 12.32 -9.78 -5.62
C ALA A 247 11.03 -9.58 -6.45
N TYR A 248 11.14 -9.32 -7.75
CA TYR A 248 10.00 -9.22 -8.66
C TYR A 248 9.22 -10.54 -8.71
N LYS A 249 9.91 -11.67 -8.91
CA LYS A 249 9.30 -13.02 -8.86
C LYS A 249 8.62 -13.29 -7.53
N HIS A 250 9.26 -12.93 -6.41
CA HIS A 250 8.68 -13.04 -5.08
C HIS A 250 7.38 -12.23 -4.97
N ASN A 251 7.43 -10.95 -5.34
CA ASN A 251 6.26 -10.05 -5.28
C ASN A 251 5.08 -10.61 -6.09
N LEU A 252 5.32 -11.11 -7.30
CA LEU A 252 4.26 -11.72 -8.12
C LEU A 252 3.66 -12.97 -7.47
N ARG A 253 4.49 -13.88 -6.93
CA ARG A 253 3.99 -15.07 -6.21
C ARG A 253 3.16 -14.69 -4.99
N ARG A 254 3.56 -13.63 -4.28
CA ARG A 254 2.83 -13.11 -3.12
C ARG A 254 1.52 -12.45 -3.50
N ILE A 255 1.49 -11.69 -4.60
CA ILE A 255 0.25 -11.14 -5.17
C ILE A 255 -0.72 -12.28 -5.53
N ILE A 256 -0.24 -13.35 -6.18
CA ILE A 256 -1.06 -14.53 -6.50
C ILE A 256 -1.62 -15.18 -5.23
N ALA A 257 -0.77 -15.41 -4.22
CA ALA A 257 -1.19 -16.04 -2.97
C ALA A 257 -2.25 -15.21 -2.22
N LEU A 258 -2.06 -13.88 -2.15
CA LEU A 258 -3.03 -12.99 -1.52
C LEU A 258 -4.32 -12.85 -2.34
N GLY A 259 -4.23 -12.85 -3.67
CA GLY A 259 -5.40 -12.83 -4.55
C GLY A 259 -6.29 -14.05 -4.31
N ARG A 260 -5.69 -15.24 -4.31
CA ARG A 260 -6.40 -16.51 -4.01
C ARG A 260 -7.02 -16.51 -2.63
N ALA A 261 -6.32 -15.98 -1.63
CA ALA A 261 -6.87 -15.85 -0.28
C ALA A 261 -8.04 -14.84 -0.17
N GLN A 262 -8.20 -13.94 -1.16
CA GLN A 262 -9.29 -12.96 -1.23
C GLN A 262 -10.44 -13.37 -2.16
N GLY A 263 -10.34 -14.54 -2.84
CA GLY A 263 -11.41 -15.09 -3.69
C GLY A 263 -11.15 -15.06 -5.19
N ALA A 264 -9.98 -14.60 -5.64
CA ALA A 264 -9.59 -14.53 -7.06
C ALA A 264 -8.80 -15.75 -7.57
#